data_AF-A0A9P5XAU3-F1
#
_entry.id   AF-A0A9P5XAU3-F1
#
_cell.length_a   1.000
_cell.length_b   1.000
_cell.length_c   1.000
_cell.angle_alpha   90.00
_cell.angle_beta   90.00
_cell.angle_gamma   90.00
#
_symmetry.space_group_name_H-M   'P 1'
#
loop_
_entity.id
_entity.type
_entity.pdbx_description
1 polymer ?
#
loop_
_entity_poly.entity_id
_entity_poly.type
_entity_poly.pdbx_seq_one_letter_code
_entity_poly.pdbx_strand_id
1 'polypeptide(L)'
;MVMPPPKEIRDIKEFIKITQRKDARQARIKKIPSTVPHGKTRTKFKVRCKRYLYTLAVDDPEKAEKLKQSLPPGLAIEEIDKPKKK
;
A
#
# COMPACT_ATOMS: atom_id res chain seq x y z
N MET A 1 15.71 -0.78 18.25
CA MET A 1 15.82 -0.33 16.84
C MET A 1 14.67 0.63 16.55
N VAL A 2 14.92 1.93 16.54
CA VAL A 2 13.88 2.94 16.29
C VAL A 2 13.58 2.94 14.78
N MET A 3 12.37 2.54 14.39
CA MET A 3 11.95 2.70 13.01
C MET A 3 11.79 4.20 12.71
N PRO A 4 12.41 4.72 11.64
CA PRO A 4 12.22 6.12 11.26
C PRO A 4 10.76 6.37 10.86
N PRO A 5 10.31 7.65 10.90
CA PRO A 5 8.94 8.01 10.57
C PRO A 5 8.54 7.51 9.16
N PRO A 6 7.26 7.13 8.98
CA PRO A 6 6.76 6.68 7.69
C PRO A 6 6.87 7.80 6.65
N LYS A 7 7.13 7.42 5.41
CA LYS A 7 7.20 8.35 4.27
C LYS A 7 5.95 8.20 3.42
N GLU A 8 5.27 9.32 3.18
CA GLU A 8 4.19 9.36 2.20
C GLU A 8 4.78 9.54 0.80
N ILE A 9 4.25 8.75 -0.15
CA ILE A 9 4.53 8.90 -1.58
C ILE A 9 3.24 9.40 -2.22
N ARG A 10 3.37 10.39 -3.10
CA ARG A 10 2.26 10.90 -3.92
C ARG A 10 2.33 10.43 -5.37
N ASP A 11 3.53 10.10 -5.86
CA ASP A 11 3.76 9.69 -7.23
C ASP A 11 3.68 8.17 -7.43
N ILE A 12 2.92 7.75 -8.44
CA ILE A 12 2.70 6.34 -8.74
C ILE A 12 3.96 5.68 -9.35
N LYS A 13 4.73 6.41 -10.17
CA LYS A 13 5.95 5.87 -10.80
C LYS A 13 7.01 5.61 -9.74
N GLU A 14 7.15 6.50 -8.77
CA GLU A 14 8.05 6.32 -7.64
C GLU A 14 7.64 5.11 -6.79
N PHE A 15 6.34 4.92 -6.55
CA PHE A 15 5.82 3.74 -5.86
C PHE A 15 6.20 2.43 -6.56
N ILE A 16 6.00 2.32 -7.88
CA ILE A 16 6.37 1.11 -8.64
C ILE A 16 7.87 0.84 -8.54
N LYS A 17 8.72 1.86 -8.69
CA LYS A 17 10.17 1.73 -8.52
C LYS A 17 10.54 1.18 -7.14
N ILE A 18 9.87 1.63 -6.07
CA ILE A 18 10.13 1.16 -4.70
C ILE A 18 9.71 -0.30 -4.54
N THR A 19 8.60 -0.72 -5.14
CA THR A 19 8.12 -2.11 -5.04
C THR A 19 9.02 -3.12 -5.76
N GLN A 20 9.72 -2.68 -6.82
CA GLN A 20 10.66 -3.49 -7.58
C GLN A 20 12.08 -3.54 -6.95
N ARG A 21 12.35 -2.72 -5.92
CA ARG A 21 13.64 -2.73 -5.26
C ARG A 21 13.81 -3.95 -4.36
N LYS A 22 15.03 -4.50 -4.29
CA LYS A 22 15.41 -5.63 -3.42
C LYS A 22 15.23 -5.37 -1.92
N ASP A 23 15.09 -4.10 -1.52
CA ASP A 23 14.86 -3.71 -0.13
C ASP A 23 13.38 -3.72 0.28
N ALA A 24 12.44 -3.84 -0.66
CA ALA A 24 11.03 -4.08 -0.37
C ALA A 24 10.84 -5.52 0.12
N ARG A 25 10.28 -5.68 1.31
CA ARG A 25 10.05 -6.98 1.94
C ARG A 25 8.59 -7.41 1.91
N GLN A 26 7.69 -6.44 2.06
CA GLN A 26 6.26 -6.71 2.18
C GLN A 26 5.45 -5.52 1.68
N ALA A 27 4.36 -5.76 0.97
CA ALA A 27 3.34 -4.77 0.65
C ALA A 27 2.06 -5.08 1.43
N ARG A 28 1.54 -4.09 2.12
CA ARG A 28 0.28 -4.16 2.87
C ARG A 28 -0.76 -3.29 2.19
N ILE A 29 -1.80 -3.91 1.67
CA ILE A 29 -2.88 -3.20 0.99
C ILE A 29 -4.03 -3.07 1.98
N LYS A 30 -4.40 -1.84 2.33
CA LYS A 30 -5.52 -1.57 3.24
C LYS A 30 -6.60 -0.80 2.50
N LYS A 31 -7.74 -1.43 2.27
CA LYS A 31 -8.95 -0.71 1.84
C LYS A 31 -9.57 -0.01 3.05
N ILE A 32 -9.83 1.27 2.91
CA ILE A 32 -10.45 2.12 3.93
C ILE A 32 -11.83 2.48 3.40
N PRO A 33 -12.89 1.84 3.91
CA PRO A 33 -14.25 2.27 3.60
C PRO A 33 -14.45 3.66 4.21
N SER A 34 -15.04 4.57 3.44
CA SER A 34 -15.41 5.87 3.98
C SER A 34 -16.51 5.71 5.02
N THR A 35 -16.35 6.37 6.16
CA THR A 35 -17.35 6.42 7.25
C THR A 35 -18.42 7.48 6.99
N VAL A 36 -18.27 8.27 5.94
CA VAL A 36 -19.20 9.32 5.53
C VAL A 36 -20.19 8.74 4.52
N PRO A 37 -21.51 8.97 4.66
CA PRO A 37 -22.47 8.65 3.60
C PRO A 37 -22.05 9.44 2.34
N HIS A 38 -21.90 8.77 1.19
CA HIS A 38 -21.29 9.29 -0.05
C HIS A 38 -19.75 9.47 -0.07
N GLY A 39 -19.03 9.02 0.95
CA GLY A 39 -17.57 9.11 0.96
C GLY A 39 -16.89 8.12 0.02
N LYS A 40 -15.82 8.54 -0.65
CA LYS A 40 -15.03 7.72 -1.59
C LYS A 40 -14.21 6.68 -0.84
N THR A 41 -14.16 5.45 -1.36
CA THR A 41 -13.34 4.37 -0.78
C THR A 41 -11.86 4.64 -1.06
N ARG A 42 -11.03 4.74 -0.01
CA ARG A 42 -9.59 4.99 -0.16
C ARG A 42 -8.80 3.71 0.02
N THR A 43 -7.93 3.39 -0.92
CA THR A 43 -6.98 2.28 -0.77
C THR A 43 -5.61 2.83 -0.40
N LYS A 44 -5.04 2.35 0.71
CA LYS A 44 -3.67 2.68 1.11
C LYS A 44 -2.74 1.50 0.89
N PHE A 45 -1.75 1.69 0.03
CA PHE A 45 -0.66 0.75 -0.20
C PHE A 45 0.49 1.10 0.71
N LYS A 46 0.87 0.18 1.59
CA LYS A 46 1.95 0.36 2.56
C LYS A 46 3.08 -0.60 2.23
N VAL A 47 4.16 -0.13 1.64
CA VAL A 47 5.32 -0.97 1.30
C VAL A 47 6.35 -0.85 2.42
N ARG A 48 6.68 -1.99 3.02
CA ARG A 48 7.71 -2.10 4.02
C ARG A 48 9.06 -2.34 3.35
N CYS A 49 9.95 -1.35 3.46
CA CYS A 49 11.34 -1.49 3.07
C CYS A 49 12.22 -1.73 4.32
N LYS A 50 13.53 -1.94 4.10
CA LYS A 50 14.52 -2.09 5.19
C LYS A 50 14.48 -0.94 6.20
N ARG A 51 14.49 0.30 5.70
CA ARG A 51 14.61 1.52 6.53
C ARG A 51 13.27 2.21 6.78
N TYR A 52 12.49 2.45 5.73
CA TYR A 52 11.24 3.21 5.82
C TYR A 52 10.01 2.35 5.51
N LEU A 53 8.87 2.78 6.03
CA LEU A 53 7.56 2.34 5.55
C LEU A 53 7.03 3.42 4.62
N TYR A 54 6.80 3.03 3.37
CA TYR A 54 6.26 3.92 2.36
C TYR A 54 4.75 3.74 2.25
N THR A 55 4.00 4.83 2.19
CA THR A 55 2.55 4.79 2.01
C THR A 55 2.12 5.57 0.79
N LEU A 56 1.36 4.93 -0.10
CA LEU A 56 0.63 5.57 -1.20
C LEU A 56 -0.87 5.47 -0.90
N ALA A 57 -1.58 6.59 -0.95
CA ALA A 57 -3.04 6.64 -0.84
C ALA A 57 -3.66 6.86 -2.21
N VAL A 58 -4.66 6.05 -2.56
CA VAL A 58 -5.37 6.10 -3.83
C VAL A 58 -6.86 6.14 -3.54
N ASP A 59 -7.54 7.20 -3.98
CA ASP A 59 -9.00 7.36 -3.85
C ASP A 59 -9.80 6.56 -4.89
N ASP A 60 -9.11 6.06 -5.91
CA ASP A 60 -9.70 5.53 -7.14
C ASP A 60 -9.53 3.99 -7.17
N PRO A 61 -10.63 3.21 -7.06
CA PRO A 61 -10.55 1.77 -6.87
C PRO A 61 -9.97 1.06 -8.11
N GLU A 62 -10.30 1.50 -9.32
CA GLU A 62 -9.80 0.89 -10.55
C GLU A 62 -8.28 1.06 -10.70
N LYS A 63 -7.76 2.25 -10.37
CA LYS A 63 -6.31 2.49 -10.35
C LYS A 63 -5.61 1.66 -9.28
N ALA A 64 -6.25 1.49 -8.13
CA ALA A 64 -5.73 0.65 -7.06
C ALA A 64 -5.60 -0.82 -7.50
N GLU A 65 -6.57 -1.37 -8.23
CA GLU A 65 -6.48 -2.74 -8.75
C GLU A 65 -5.37 -2.90 -9.78
N LYS A 66 -5.23 -1.95 -10.71
CA LYS A 66 -4.10 -1.94 -11.67
C LYS A 66 -2.75 -1.85 -10.97
N LEU A 67 -2.67 -1.06 -9.90
CA LEU A 67 -1.46 -0.96 -9.08
C LEU A 67 -1.15 -2.26 -8.36
N LYS A 68 -2.16 -2.93 -7.81
CA LYS A 68 -2.03 -4.25 -7.19
C LYS A 68 -1.51 -5.28 -8.18
N GLN A 69 -1.99 -5.29 -9.42
CA GLN A 69 -1.51 -6.19 -10.48
C GLN A 69 -0.08 -5.85 -10.95
N SER A 70 0.32 -4.59 -10.87
CA SER A 70 1.68 -4.15 -11.23
C SER A 70 2.73 -4.49 -10.18
N LEU A 71 2.32 -4.97 -8.99
CA LEU A 71 3.25 -5.39 -7.95
C LEU A 71 3.96 -6.70 -8.36
N PRO A 72 5.27 -6.82 -8.11
CA PRO A 72 5.99 -8.03 -8.44
C PRO A 72 5.49 -9.22 -7.58
N PRO A 73 5.28 -10.41 -8.18
CA PRO A 73 4.73 -11.59 -7.48
C PRO A 73 5.68 -12.16 -6.41
N GLY A 74 6.97 -11.79 -6.45
CA GLY A 74 7.94 -12.16 -5.41
C GLY A 74 7.86 -11.32 -4.13
N LEU A 75 7.03 -10.26 -4.11
CA LEU A 75 6.83 -9.44 -2.93
C LEU A 75 5.68 -10.01 -2.09
N ALA A 76 5.87 -10.16 -0.78
CA ALA A 76 4.80 -10.63 0.10
C ALA A 76 3.68 -9.59 0.19
N ILE A 77 2.54 -9.87 -0.45
CA ILE A 77 1.36 -8.99 -0.43
C ILE A 77 0.42 -9.48 0.69
N GLU A 78 0.11 -8.59 1.63
CA GLU A 78 -0.84 -8.82 2.71
C GLU A 78 -2.02 -7.85 2.56
N GLU A 79 -3.20 -8.39 2.30
CA GLU A 79 -4.44 -7.61 2.21
C GLU A 79 -5.08 -7.48 3.59
N ILE A 80 -5.20 -6.26 4.07
CA ILE A 80 -5.77 -5.91 5.37
C ILE A 80 -7.20 -5.42 5.13
N ASP A 81 -8.09 -6.37 4.81
CA ASP A 81 -9.52 -6.14 4.63
C ASP A 81 -10.28 -6.63 5.88
N LYS A 82 -10.16 -5.88 6.99
CA LYS A 82 -10.83 -6.17 8.29
C LYS A 82 -10.44 -7.57 8.90
N PRO A 83 -10.70 -7.82 10.20
CA PRO A 83 -9.96 -8.84 10.93
C PRO A 83 -10.36 -10.23 10.43
N LYS A 84 -9.39 -11.13 10.28
CA LYS A 84 -9.64 -12.58 10.34
C LYS A 84 -10.56 -12.80 11.54
N LYS A 85 -11.84 -13.07 11.27
CA LYS A 85 -12.79 -13.53 12.28
C LYS A 85 -12.19 -14.86 12.76
N LYS A 86 -11.65 -14.83 13.98
CA LYS A 86 -11.16 -16.01 14.67
C LYS A 86 -12.35 -16.73 15.29
#